data_AF-J9G5Z3-F1
#
_entry.id   AF-J9G5Z3-F1
#
_cell.length_a   1.000
_cell.length_b   1.000
_cell.length_c   1.000
_cell.angle_alpha   90.00
_cell.angle_beta   90.00
_cell.angle_gamma   90.00
#
_symmetry.space_group_name_H-M   'P 1'
#
loop_
_entity.id
_entity.type
_entity.pdbx_description
1 polymer ?
#
loop_
_entity_poly.entity_id
_entity_poly.type
_entity_poly.pdbx_seq_one_letter_code
_entity_poly.pdbx_strand_id
1 'polypeptide(L)'
;MHVENPRTRSDPRVSCIKKSISTVTVKVFLFDLDGTLVDTAPDLVHAANQVRLNRGLPALDEAVLRPMASKGAPGLIGTAFSITPSHPDFPELKQEFLAHYRHNLAQASRPFTGIPNLLEQL
;
A
#
# COMPACT_ATOMS: atom_id res chain seq x y z
N MET A 1 41.30 -53.19 -44.54
CA MET A 1 40.83 -51.79 -44.53
C MET A 1 39.71 -51.71 -43.51
N HIS A 2 40.03 -51.44 -42.24
CA HIS A 2 39.75 -50.14 -41.60
C HIS A 2 38.41 -49.53 -42.03
N VAL A 3 37.39 -49.63 -41.16
CA VAL A 3 36.74 -48.46 -40.55
C VAL A 3 36.11 -48.92 -39.21
N GLU A 4 36.71 -48.55 -38.07
CA GLU A 4 36.01 -48.55 -36.78
C GLU A 4 35.09 -47.31 -36.72
N ASN A 5 33.87 -47.48 -36.22
CA ASN A 5 32.91 -46.38 -35.99
C ASN A 5 32.87 -46.06 -34.48
N PRO A 6 33.46 -44.95 -34.00
CA PRO A 6 33.52 -44.67 -32.57
C PRO A 6 32.61 -43.49 -32.22
N ARG A 7 31.29 -43.71 -32.13
CA ARG A 7 30.40 -42.72 -31.49
C ARG A 7 29.27 -43.38 -30.69
N THR A 8 29.64 -44.03 -29.60
CA THR A 8 28.82 -44.14 -28.39
C THR A 8 29.66 -43.73 -27.19
N ARG A 9 29.91 -42.43 -27.05
CA ARG A 9 30.37 -41.87 -25.77
C ARG A 9 29.16 -41.21 -25.13
N SER A 10 28.51 -41.94 -24.23
CA SER A 10 27.64 -41.33 -23.22
C SER A 10 28.50 -40.35 -22.42
N ASP A 11 28.13 -39.07 -22.44
CA ASP A 11 28.75 -38.06 -21.58
C ASP A 11 28.22 -38.25 -20.15
N PRO A 12 29.06 -38.60 -19.17
CA PRO A 12 28.61 -38.84 -17.79
C PRO A 12 28.32 -37.55 -17.01
N ARG A 13 28.32 -36.35 -17.63
CA ARG A 13 28.25 -35.08 -16.89
C ARG A 13 26.99 -34.24 -17.07
N VAL A 14 25.91 -34.77 -17.64
CA VAL A 14 24.61 -34.08 -17.60
C VAL A 14 23.67 -34.75 -16.60
N SER A 15 24.04 -34.70 -15.31
CA SER A 15 23.08 -34.85 -14.23
C SER A 15 22.40 -33.50 -14.02
N CYS A 16 21.29 -33.27 -14.73
CA CYS A 16 20.42 -32.14 -14.47
C CYS A 16 19.87 -32.31 -13.04
N ILE A 17 20.33 -31.47 -12.12
CA ILE A 17 19.78 -31.37 -10.77
C ILE A 17 18.32 -30.95 -10.92
N LYS A 18 17.38 -31.90 -10.82
CA LYS A 18 15.97 -31.61 -10.62
C LYS A 18 15.82 -30.97 -9.24
N LYS A 19 15.90 -29.64 -9.17
CA LYS A 19 15.54 -28.91 -7.95
C LYS A 19 14.07 -29.18 -7.67
N SER A 20 13.80 -30.01 -6.67
CA SER A 20 12.46 -30.19 -6.11
C SER A 20 11.99 -28.85 -5.55
N ILE A 21 10.98 -28.25 -6.17
CA ILE A 21 10.32 -27.08 -5.63
C ILE A 21 9.41 -27.58 -4.51
N SER A 22 9.88 -27.47 -3.27
CA SER A 22 9.04 -27.71 -2.10
C SER A 22 8.01 -26.58 -2.01
N THR A 23 6.73 -26.92 -2.09
CA THR A 23 5.65 -25.95 -1.88
C THR A 23 5.59 -25.54 -0.42
N VAL A 24 5.63 -24.23 -0.15
CA VAL A 24 5.42 -23.69 1.19
C VAL A 24 3.91 -23.54 1.42
N THR A 25 3.39 -24.16 2.47
CA THR A 25 2.01 -23.92 2.92
C THR A 25 1.98 -22.59 3.69
N VAL A 26 1.34 -21.58 3.11
CA VAL A 26 1.05 -20.32 3.81
C VAL A 26 -0.09 -20.56 4.79
N LYS A 27 0.10 -20.17 6.05
CA LYS A 27 -0.91 -20.35 7.13
C LYS A 27 -1.62 -19.07 7.50
N VAL A 28 -1.03 -17.91 7.21
CA VAL A 28 -1.52 -16.60 7.64
C VAL A 28 -1.18 -15.56 6.58
N PHE A 29 -2.15 -14.70 6.31
CA PHE A 29 -1.97 -13.45 5.56
C PHE A 29 -2.23 -12.28 6.50
N LEU A 30 -1.38 -11.26 6.46
CA LEU A 30 -1.58 -9.99 7.15
C LEU A 30 -1.64 -8.89 6.11
N PHE A 31 -2.75 -8.18 6.07
CA PHE A 31 -2.98 -7.08 5.13
C PHE A 31 -2.97 -5.76 5.88
N ASP A 32 -2.33 -4.76 5.28
CA ASP A 32 -2.62 -3.37 5.61
C ASP A 32 -4.02 -2.98 5.10
N LEU A 33 -4.61 -1.92 5.63
CA LEU A 33 -5.95 -1.46 5.25
C LEU A 33 -5.87 -0.37 4.17
N ASP A 34 -5.28 0.76 4.54
CA ASP A 34 -5.33 2.02 3.80
C ASP A 34 -4.48 1.93 2.52
N GLY A 35 -5.11 2.03 1.36
CA GLY A 35 -4.40 1.90 0.08
C GLY A 35 -3.98 0.46 -0.26
N THR A 36 -4.41 -0.53 0.53
CA THR A 36 -4.21 -1.97 0.24
C THR A 36 -5.54 -2.69 0.05
N LEU A 37 -6.39 -2.74 1.07
CA LEU A 37 -7.72 -3.34 0.96
C LEU A 37 -8.77 -2.30 0.55
N VAL A 38 -8.64 -1.07 1.04
CA VAL A 38 -9.63 0.00 0.88
C VAL A 38 -8.96 1.25 0.33
N ASP A 39 -9.57 1.86 -0.68
CA ASP A 39 -9.21 3.22 -1.11
C ASP A 39 -9.78 4.23 -0.13
N THR A 40 -9.05 4.51 0.95
CA THR A 40 -9.43 5.47 1.99
C THR A 40 -8.96 6.89 1.70
N ALA A 41 -8.16 7.08 0.64
CA ALA A 41 -7.55 8.37 0.34
C ALA A 41 -8.58 9.51 0.17
N PRO A 42 -9.75 9.33 -0.48
CA PRO A 42 -10.73 10.41 -0.63
C PRO A 42 -11.19 11.01 0.71
N ASP A 43 -11.53 10.16 1.70
CA ASP A 43 -11.99 10.62 3.02
C ASP A 43 -10.86 11.24 3.84
N LEU A 44 -9.64 10.70 3.72
CA LEU A 44 -8.45 11.25 4.36
C LEU A 44 -8.05 12.63 3.79
N VAL A 45 -8.10 12.79 2.46
CA VAL A 45 -7.88 14.09 1.80
C VAL A 45 -8.95 15.08 2.22
N HIS A 46 -10.22 14.66 2.23
CA HIS A 46 -11.32 15.51 2.66
C HIS A 46 -11.12 16.03 4.09
N ALA A 47 -10.76 15.15 5.04
CA ALA A 47 -10.49 15.54 6.42
C ALA A 47 -9.34 16.54 6.53
N ALA A 48 -8.23 16.34 5.81
CA ALA A 48 -7.10 17.27 5.82
C ALA A 48 -7.47 18.65 5.23
N ASN A 49 -8.22 18.67 4.14
CA ASN A 49 -8.71 19.90 3.53
C ASN A 49 -9.74 20.62 4.41
N GLN A 50 -10.56 19.90 5.18
CA GLN A 50 -11.50 20.52 6.11
C GLN A 50 -10.77 21.31 7.22
N VAL A 51 -9.65 20.78 7.74
CA VAL A 51 -8.82 21.50 8.71
C VAL A 51 -8.26 22.80 8.10
N ARG A 52 -7.80 22.75 6.83
CA ARG A 52 -7.32 23.94 6.11
C ARG A 52 -8.43 24.99 5.96
N LEU A 53 -9.60 24.57 5.50
CA LEU A 53 -10.74 25.46 5.28
C LEU A 53 -11.21 26.13 6.57
N ASN A 54 -11.28 25.39 7.68
CA ASN A 54 -11.66 25.95 8.98
C ASN A 54 -10.69 27.03 9.48
N ARG A 55 -9.43 26.97 9.03
CA ARG A 55 -8.38 27.95 9.35
C ARG A 55 -8.24 29.05 8.28
N GLY A 56 -9.19 29.14 7.35
CA GLY A 56 -9.21 30.15 6.29
C GLY A 56 -8.18 29.92 5.17
N LEU A 57 -7.57 28.73 5.12
CA LEU A 57 -6.65 28.35 4.05
C LEU A 57 -7.41 27.66 2.90
N PRO A 58 -7.00 27.87 1.64
CA PRO A 58 -7.61 27.19 0.52
C PRO A 58 -7.36 25.68 0.58
N ALA A 59 -8.32 24.87 0.14
CA ALA A 59 -8.09 23.43 -0.03
C ALA A 59 -6.93 23.16 -1.00
N LEU A 60 -6.18 22.10 -0.76
CA LEU A 60 -5.20 21.58 -1.71
C LEU A 60 -5.86 20.59 -2.66
N ASP A 61 -5.27 20.46 -3.84
CA ASP A 61 -5.66 19.45 -4.82
C ASP A 61 -5.51 18.04 -4.22
N GLU A 62 -6.47 17.16 -4.52
CA GLU A 62 -6.39 15.75 -4.14
C GLU A 62 -5.10 15.11 -4.67
N ALA A 63 -4.63 15.47 -5.86
CA ALA A 63 -3.39 14.95 -6.43
C ALA A 63 -2.16 15.21 -5.54
N VAL A 64 -2.20 16.25 -4.70
CA VAL A 64 -1.13 16.59 -3.75
C VAL A 64 -1.21 15.75 -2.48
N LEU A 65 -2.42 15.55 -1.96
CA LEU A 65 -2.64 14.91 -0.66
C LEU A 65 -2.80 13.38 -0.75
N ARG A 66 -3.39 12.87 -1.83
CA ARG A 66 -3.66 11.43 -2.04
C ARG A 66 -2.41 10.56 -1.91
N PRO A 67 -1.23 10.92 -2.48
CA PRO A 67 -0.02 10.11 -2.31
C PRO A 67 0.46 10.02 -0.85
N MET A 68 -0.02 10.90 0.03
CA MET A 68 0.36 10.95 1.44
C MET A 68 -0.62 10.18 2.34
N ALA A 69 -1.74 9.70 1.81
CA ALA A 69 -2.73 8.95 2.58
C ALA A 69 -2.14 7.70 3.25
N SER A 70 -1.28 6.96 2.56
CA SER A 70 -0.57 5.77 3.10
C SER A 70 0.47 6.10 4.19
N LYS A 71 0.83 7.38 4.34
CA LYS A 71 1.70 7.87 5.43
C LYS A 71 0.89 8.36 6.64
N GLY A 72 -0.44 8.23 6.59
CA GLY A 72 -1.38 8.63 7.63
C GLY A 72 -1.33 10.12 7.96
N ALA A 73 -1.81 10.46 9.16
CA ALA A 73 -1.88 11.84 9.65
C ALA A 73 -0.54 12.61 9.53
N PRO A 74 0.64 12.04 9.88
CA PRO A 74 1.92 12.75 9.70
C PRO A 74 2.18 13.21 8.27
N GLY A 75 1.94 12.36 7.27
CA GLY A 75 2.15 12.71 5.86
C GLY A 75 1.13 13.72 5.35
N LEU A 76 -0.15 13.51 5.68
CA LEU A 76 -1.24 14.39 5.25
C LEU A 76 -1.12 15.80 5.85
N ILE A 77 -0.95 15.91 7.17
CA ILE A 77 -0.82 17.19 7.87
C ILE A 77 0.48 17.87 7.47
N GLY A 78 1.58 17.12 7.37
CA GLY A 78 2.86 17.70 6.98
C GLY A 78 2.82 18.31 5.59
N THR A 79 2.14 17.66 4.65
CA THR A 79 1.93 18.21 3.29
C THR A 79 0.91 19.33 3.29
N ALA A 80 -0.20 19.16 4.02
CA ALA A 80 -1.28 20.13 4.09
C ALA A 80 -0.86 21.45 4.75
N PHE A 81 0.11 21.46 5.66
CA PHE A 81 0.52 22.68 6.39
C PHE A 81 1.99 23.02 6.21
N SER A 82 2.73 22.23 5.42
CA SER A 82 4.18 22.37 5.25
C SER A 82 4.95 22.32 6.58
N ILE A 83 4.53 21.43 7.48
CA ILE A 83 5.14 21.24 8.80
C ILE A 83 5.67 19.82 8.99
N THR A 84 6.48 19.62 10.02
CA THR A 84 6.92 18.28 10.46
C THR A 84 6.16 17.86 11.73
N PRO A 85 6.18 16.57 12.09
CA PRO A 85 5.61 16.11 13.37
C PRO A 85 6.23 16.73 14.62
N SER A 86 7.41 17.35 14.51
CA SER A 86 8.07 18.07 15.61
C SER A 86 7.62 19.53 15.75
N HIS A 87 6.78 20.04 14.84
CA HIS A 87 6.25 21.40 14.91
C HIS A 87 5.27 21.52 16.09
N PRO A 88 5.28 22.63 16.87
CA PRO A 88 4.42 22.80 18.04
C PRO A 88 2.92 22.70 17.73
N ASP A 89 2.50 23.12 16.53
CA ASP A 89 1.08 23.08 16.11
C ASP A 89 0.63 21.68 15.64
N PHE A 90 1.56 20.76 15.37
CA PHE A 90 1.22 19.45 14.80
C PHE A 90 0.23 18.64 15.67
N PRO A 91 0.37 18.57 17.01
CA PRO A 91 -0.56 17.83 17.85
C PRO A 91 -2.01 18.33 17.75
N GLU A 92 -2.21 19.65 17.71
CA GLU A 92 -3.54 20.27 17.59
C GLU A 92 -4.14 19.98 16.20
N LEU A 93 -3.37 20.22 15.13
CA LEU A 93 -3.79 19.93 13.76
C LEU A 93 -4.15 18.45 13.57
N LYS A 94 -3.40 17.55 14.23
CA LYS A 94 -3.68 16.11 14.21
C LYS A 94 -4.98 15.77 14.92
N GLN A 95 -5.29 16.41 16.04
CA GLN A 95 -6.55 16.22 16.73
C GLN A 95 -7.73 16.69 15.88
N GLU A 96 -7.64 17.88 15.28
CA GLU A 96 -8.66 18.43 14.38
C GLU A 96 -8.87 17.50 13.17
N PHE A 97 -7.78 17.08 12.52
CA PHE A 97 -7.83 16.12 11.41
C PHE A 97 -8.55 14.83 11.80
N LEU A 98 -8.18 14.23 12.94
CA LEU A 98 -8.80 12.98 13.41
C LEU A 98 -10.27 13.17 13.79
N ALA A 99 -10.65 14.33 14.33
CA ALA A 99 -12.04 14.66 14.62
C ALA A 99 -12.86 14.73 13.33
N HIS A 100 -12.36 15.44 12.31
CA HIS A 100 -13.01 15.52 11.00
C HIS A 100 -13.11 14.18 10.30
N TYR A 101 -12.03 13.39 10.31
CA TYR A 101 -12.01 12.06 9.71
C TYR A 101 -13.00 11.12 10.40
N ARG A 102 -13.08 11.14 11.74
CA ARG A 102 -14.06 10.33 12.50
C ARG A 102 -15.49 10.73 12.22
N HIS A 103 -15.78 12.01 12.08
CA HIS A 103 -17.14 12.48 11.81
C HIS A 103 -17.62 12.09 10.41
N ASN A 104 -16.70 12.02 9.44
CA ASN A 104 -16.99 11.71 8.04
C ASN A 104 -16.37 10.37 7.62
N LEU A 105 -16.37 9.39 8.52
CA LEU A 105 -15.69 8.13 8.29
C LEU A 105 -16.38 7.32 7.18
N ALA A 106 -15.59 6.83 6.23
CA ALA A 106 -16.01 5.90 5.17
C ALA A 106 -17.14 6.41 4.24
N GLN A 107 -17.29 7.73 4.07
CA GLN A 107 -18.29 8.29 3.15
C GLN A 107 -17.96 7.91 1.70
N ALA A 108 -16.71 8.14 1.27
CA ALA A 108 -16.21 7.82 -0.06
C ALA A 108 -15.30 6.59 -0.08
N SER A 109 -14.81 6.11 1.07
CA SER A 109 -13.92 4.94 1.12
C SER A 109 -14.60 3.68 0.59
N ARG A 110 -13.95 2.97 -0.34
CA ARG A 110 -14.47 1.70 -0.90
C ARG A 110 -13.36 0.66 -0.99
N PRO A 111 -13.66 -0.64 -0.81
CA PRO A 111 -12.70 -1.70 -1.12
C PRO A 111 -12.21 -1.57 -2.56
N PHE A 112 -10.93 -1.87 -2.82
CA PHE A 112 -10.47 -1.97 -4.19
C PHE A 112 -11.18 -3.11 -4.93
N THR A 113 -11.27 -2.98 -6.25
CA THR A 113 -11.93 -3.99 -7.09
C THR A 113 -11.28 -5.36 -6.87
N GLY A 114 -12.10 -6.38 -6.61
CA GLY A 114 -11.65 -7.75 -6.39
C GLY A 114 -11.24 -8.08 -4.94
N ILE A 115 -11.01 -7.10 -4.07
CA ILE A 115 -10.65 -7.35 -2.67
C ILE A 115 -11.71 -8.17 -1.91
N PRO A 116 -13.02 -7.88 -2.00
CA PRO A 116 -14.02 -8.71 -1.33
C PRO A 116 -13.96 -10.18 -1.77
N ASN A 117 -13.84 -10.44 -3.07
CA ASN A 117 -13.78 -11.79 -3.60
C ASN A 117 -12.47 -12.52 -3.22
N LEU A 118 -11.35 -11.79 -3.19
CA LEU A 118 -10.07 -12.32 -2.72
C LEU A 118 -10.19 -12.79 -1.27
N LEU A 119 -10.75 -11.97 -0.38
CA LEU A 119 -10.86 -12.30 1.04
C LEU A 119 -11.81 -13.49 1.29
N GLU A 120 -12.82 -13.71 0.45
CA GLU A 120 -13.70 -14.89 0.51
C GLU A 120 -12.99 -16.21 0.10
N GLN A 121 -11.83 -16.12 -0.58
CA GLN A 121 -11.09 -17.28 -1.10
C GLN A 121 -9.89 -17.71 -0.25
N LEU A 122 -9.56 -16.96 0.80
CA LEU A 122 -8.44 -17.23 1.72
C LEU A 122 -8.88 -18.11 2.89
#